data_AF-A0A2S8NRK2-F1
#
_entry.id   AF-A0A2S8NRK2-F1
#
_cell.length_a   1.000
_cell.length_b   1.000
_cell.length_c   1.000
_cell.angle_alpha   90.00
_cell.angle_beta   90.00
_cell.angle_gamma   90.00
#
_symmetry.space_group_name_H-M   'P 1'
#
loop_
_entity.id
_entity.type
_entity.pdbx_description
1 polymer ?
#
loop_
_entity_poly.entity_id
_entity_poly.type
_entity_poly.pdbx_seq_one_letter_code
_entity_poly.pdbx_strand_id
1 'polypeptide(L)'
;MKTLQDLIKDLTDIIVDQEKINDYLASEALDLRGADLNSANLTYADLRWAKLQDAILIGADLRGAKLKDADLRWPNLTDIKITKEQLDKLTVIEEDE
;
A
#
# COMPACT_ATOMS: atom_id res chain seq x y z
N MET A 1 -9.84 -10.51 5.25
CA MET A 1 -9.54 -9.26 4.52
C MET A 1 -8.91 -8.34 5.54
N LYS A 2 -7.67 -7.87 5.34
CA LYS A 2 -7.07 -6.92 6.29
C LYS A 2 -7.77 -5.56 6.15
N THR A 3 -8.13 -4.96 7.27
CA THR A 3 -8.73 -3.63 7.38
C THR A 3 -7.63 -2.55 7.38
N LEU A 4 -7.98 -1.27 7.21
CA LEU A 4 -7.01 -0.19 7.43
C LEU A 4 -6.54 -0.16 8.89
N GLN A 5 -7.36 -0.62 9.84
CA GLN A 5 -6.94 -0.79 11.23
C GLN A 5 -5.82 -1.82 11.34
N ASP A 6 -5.94 -2.95 10.63
CA ASP A 6 -4.87 -3.94 10.52
C ASP A 6 -3.62 -3.35 9.86
N LEU A 7 -3.79 -2.49 8.84
CA LEU A 7 -2.69 -1.80 8.16
C LEU A 7 -1.94 -0.84 9.07
N ILE A 8 -2.66 0.04 9.76
CA ILE A 8 -2.06 1.01 10.70
C ILE A 8 -1.34 0.27 11.81
N LYS A 9 -1.95 -0.81 12.32
CA LYS A 9 -1.27 -1.71 13.24
C LYS A 9 -0.02 -2.31 12.63
N ASP A 10 -0.06 -2.86 11.42
CA ASP A 10 1.09 -3.48 10.76
C ASP A 10 2.23 -2.47 10.45
N LEU A 11 1.91 -1.18 10.32
CA LEU A 11 2.86 -0.11 9.97
C LEU A 11 3.41 0.67 11.18
N THR A 12 2.63 0.76 12.26
CA THR A 12 2.95 1.64 13.39
C THR A 12 2.94 0.91 14.73
N ASP A 13 2.52 -0.37 14.77
CA ASP A 13 2.13 -1.12 15.96
C ASP A 13 1.02 -0.46 16.79
N ILE A 14 0.35 0.58 16.26
CA ILE A 14 -0.75 1.30 16.92
C ILE A 14 -2.10 0.72 16.51
N ILE A 15 -2.95 0.48 17.50
CA ILE A 15 -4.37 0.15 17.30
C ILE A 15 -5.18 1.43 17.46
N VAL A 16 -5.92 1.81 16.42
CA VAL A 16 -6.81 2.98 16.38
C VAL A 16 -8.26 2.54 16.23
N ASP A 17 -9.21 3.30 16.78
CA ASP A 17 -10.64 2.97 16.68
C ASP A 17 -11.16 3.06 15.25
N GLN A 18 -12.00 2.09 14.86
CA GLN A 18 -12.54 1.97 13.51
C GLN A 18 -13.34 3.20 13.04
N GLU A 19 -14.05 3.88 13.94
CA GLU A 19 -14.83 5.08 13.59
C GLU A 19 -13.92 6.25 13.16
N LYS A 20 -12.80 6.46 13.86
CA LYS A 20 -11.81 7.51 13.51
C LYS A 20 -11.16 7.24 12.15
N ILE A 21 -10.96 5.98 11.81
CA ILE A 21 -10.42 5.55 10.52
C ILE A 21 -11.42 5.83 9.40
N ASN A 22 -12.71 5.55 9.62
CA ASN A 22 -13.73 5.73 8.60
C ASN A 22 -13.92 7.21 8.23
N ASP A 23 -13.84 8.12 9.20
CA ASP A 23 -13.92 9.57 8.94
C ASP A 23 -12.71 10.08 8.14
N TYR A 24 -11.52 9.56 8.42
CA TYR A 24 -10.30 9.88 7.66
C TYR A 24 -10.38 9.38 6.21
N LEU A 25 -10.96 8.18 5.99
CA LEU A 25 -11.10 7.56 4.67
C LEU A 25 -12.29 8.08 3.85
N ALA A 26 -13.36 8.54 4.51
CA ALA A 26 -14.53 9.10 3.81
C ALA A 26 -14.19 10.42 3.11
N SER A 27 -13.11 11.09 3.53
CA SER A 27 -12.71 12.39 3.00
C SER A 27 -11.59 12.30 1.97
N GLU A 28 -10.63 11.37 2.07
CA GLU A 28 -9.50 11.32 1.13
C GLU A 28 -8.96 9.91 0.82
N ALA A 29 -8.38 9.76 -0.38
CA ALA A 29 -7.55 8.60 -0.73
C ALA A 29 -6.36 8.49 0.22
N LEU A 30 -6.04 7.26 0.67
CA LEU A 30 -4.97 7.03 1.65
C LEU A 30 -3.64 7.57 1.11
N ASP A 31 -3.13 8.61 1.77
CA ASP A 31 -1.90 9.29 1.38
C ASP A 31 -0.71 8.69 2.12
N LEU A 32 0.12 7.94 1.39
CA LEU A 32 1.33 7.28 1.86
C LEU A 32 2.56 7.76 1.08
N ARG A 33 2.51 8.98 0.53
CA ARG A 33 3.63 9.57 -0.21
C ARG A 33 4.86 9.66 0.67
N GLY A 34 5.97 9.08 0.20
CA GLY A 34 7.24 9.04 0.94
C GLY A 34 7.21 8.23 2.24
N ALA A 35 6.16 7.44 2.48
CA ALA A 35 6.06 6.66 3.72
C ALA A 35 7.14 5.57 3.78
N ASP A 36 7.71 5.37 4.97
CA ASP A 36 8.57 4.21 5.25
C ASP A 36 7.71 3.01 5.64
N LEU A 37 7.62 2.04 4.73
CA LEU A 37 6.86 0.80 4.83
C LEU A 37 7.80 -0.41 4.73
N ASN A 38 9.08 -0.24 5.09
CA ASN A 38 10.08 -1.29 5.02
C ASN A 38 9.64 -2.52 5.83
N SER A 39 9.68 -3.69 5.19
CA SER A 39 9.32 -4.99 5.76
C SER A 39 7.88 -5.09 6.29
N ALA A 40 7.01 -4.13 5.92
CA ALA A 40 5.62 -4.10 6.37
C ALA A 40 4.82 -5.31 5.89
N ASN A 41 3.89 -5.80 6.73
CA ASN A 41 2.98 -6.86 6.35
C ASN A 41 1.68 -6.29 5.77
N LEU A 42 1.62 -6.11 4.45
CA LEU A 42 0.47 -5.54 3.74
C LEU A 42 -0.41 -6.63 3.08
N THR A 43 -0.27 -7.88 3.52
CA THR A 43 -0.97 -9.03 2.93
C THR A 43 -2.48 -8.81 2.96
N TYR A 44 -3.17 -8.89 1.81
CA TYR A 44 -4.62 -8.64 1.66
C TYR A 44 -5.12 -7.24 2.04
N ALA A 45 -4.24 -6.24 2.14
CA ALA A 45 -4.63 -4.84 2.36
C ALA A 45 -5.45 -4.29 1.19
N ASP A 46 -6.41 -3.41 1.49
CA ASP A 46 -7.13 -2.65 0.47
C ASP A 46 -6.42 -1.30 0.27
N LEU A 47 -5.57 -1.22 -0.76
CA LEU A 47 -4.77 -0.05 -1.12
C LEU A 47 -5.25 0.57 -2.43
N ARG A 48 -6.51 0.32 -2.81
CA ARG A 48 -7.08 0.91 -4.03
C ARG A 48 -7.05 2.43 -3.91
N TRP A 49 -6.63 3.12 -4.97
CA TRP A 49 -6.49 4.58 -5.01
C TRP A 49 -5.45 5.18 -4.04
N ALA A 50 -4.67 4.37 -3.32
CA ALA A 50 -3.65 4.88 -2.42
C ALA A 50 -2.57 5.66 -3.18
N LYS A 51 -2.10 6.76 -2.59
CA LYS A 51 -0.98 7.55 -3.10
C LYS A 51 0.31 7.01 -2.48
N LEU A 52 1.09 6.23 -3.23
CA LEU A 52 2.31 5.54 -2.79
C LEU A 52 3.57 6.10 -3.48
N GLN A 53 3.50 7.32 -4.01
CA GLN A 53 4.60 7.95 -4.70
C GLN A 53 5.79 8.10 -3.74
N ASP A 54 6.98 7.75 -4.20
CA ASP A 54 8.23 7.78 -3.41
C ASP A 54 8.21 6.93 -2.12
N ALA A 55 7.21 6.05 -1.93
CA ALA A 55 7.14 5.21 -0.73
C ALA A 55 8.26 4.15 -0.70
N ILE A 56 8.79 3.88 0.49
CA ILE A 56 9.83 2.87 0.71
C ILE A 56 9.17 1.56 1.11
N LEU A 57 9.08 0.60 0.20
CA LEU A 57 8.41 -0.69 0.38
C LEU A 57 9.40 -1.87 0.44
N ILE A 58 10.66 -1.60 0.77
CA ILE A 58 11.73 -2.60 0.74
C ILE A 58 11.34 -3.81 1.60
N GLY A 59 11.29 -5.01 1.03
CA GLY A 59 10.95 -6.24 1.76
C GLY A 59 9.48 -6.40 2.18
N ALA A 60 8.59 -5.45 1.82
CA ALA A 60 7.19 -5.48 2.23
C ALA A 60 6.43 -6.69 1.62
N ASP A 61 5.49 -7.24 2.37
CA ASP A 61 4.64 -8.34 1.93
C ASP A 61 3.29 -7.82 1.41
N LEU A 62 3.17 -7.69 0.09
CA LEU A 62 1.99 -7.19 -0.62
C LEU A 62 1.10 -8.32 -1.15
N ARG A 63 1.32 -9.59 -0.76
CA ARG A 63 0.58 -10.72 -1.33
C ARG A 63 -0.93 -10.54 -1.12
N GLY A 64 -1.68 -10.53 -2.23
CA GLY A 64 -3.14 -10.36 -2.21
C GLY A 64 -3.63 -8.93 -1.90
N ALA A 65 -2.73 -7.96 -1.75
CA ALA A 65 -3.11 -6.55 -1.63
C ALA A 65 -3.82 -6.06 -2.91
N LYS A 66 -4.86 -5.25 -2.73
CA LYS A 66 -5.59 -4.62 -3.85
C LYS A 66 -4.93 -3.28 -4.17
N LEU A 67 -4.23 -3.20 -5.30
CA LEU A 67 -3.49 -2.00 -5.74
C LEU A 67 -4.16 -1.30 -6.93
N LYS A 68 -5.43 -1.63 -7.22
CA LYS A 68 -6.13 -1.05 -8.37
C LYS A 68 -6.16 0.47 -8.24
N ASP A 69 -5.71 1.17 -9.28
CA ASP A 69 -5.69 2.63 -9.36
C ASP A 69 -4.82 3.29 -8.27
N ALA A 70 -3.93 2.55 -7.59
CA ALA A 70 -2.93 3.11 -6.68
C ALA A 70 -1.83 3.81 -7.48
N ASP A 71 -1.36 4.94 -6.99
CA ASP A 71 -0.28 5.70 -7.62
C ASP A 71 1.08 5.23 -7.08
N LEU A 72 1.76 4.42 -7.89
CA LEU A 72 3.05 3.79 -7.62
C LEU A 72 4.17 4.44 -8.44
N ARG A 73 4.20 5.77 -8.56
CA ARG A 73 5.33 6.47 -9.20
C ARG A 73 6.54 6.54 -8.28
N TRP A 74 7.68 6.08 -8.77
CA TRP A 74 8.98 6.03 -8.07
C TRP A 74 9.02 5.34 -6.68
N PRO A 75 8.23 4.31 -6.36
CA PRO A 75 8.38 3.58 -5.12
C PRO A 75 9.67 2.76 -5.12
N ASN A 76 10.25 2.56 -3.93
CA ASN A 76 11.30 1.55 -3.77
C ASN A 76 10.66 0.18 -3.49
N LEU A 77 10.53 -0.64 -4.54
CA LEU A 77 9.93 -1.98 -4.49
C LEU A 77 10.95 -3.12 -4.35
N THR A 78 12.17 -2.83 -3.88
CA THR A 78 13.20 -3.85 -3.67
C THR A 78 12.69 -4.96 -2.74
N ASP A 79 12.88 -6.23 -3.10
CA ASP A 79 12.50 -7.40 -2.29
C ASP A 79 11.02 -7.52 -1.88
N ILE A 80 10.10 -6.82 -2.57
CA ILE A 80 8.66 -6.98 -2.27
C ILE A 80 8.19 -8.41 -2.54
N LYS A 81 7.22 -8.86 -1.75
CA LYS A 81 6.52 -10.13 -2.00
C LYS A 81 5.16 -9.85 -2.62
N ILE A 82 4.96 -10.30 -3.85
CA ILE A 82 3.68 -10.24 -4.57
C ILE A 82 3.29 -11.62 -5.09
N THR A 83 2.02 -11.83 -5.44
CA THR A 83 1.58 -13.05 -6.10
C THR A 83 1.85 -13.00 -7.60
N LYS A 84 1.89 -14.17 -8.26
CA LYS A 84 1.99 -14.27 -9.73
C LYS A 84 0.85 -13.52 -10.43
N GLU A 85 -0.36 -13.63 -9.90
CA GLU A 85 -1.53 -12.90 -10.40
C GLU A 85 -1.38 -11.38 -10.29
N GLN A 86 -0.77 -10.88 -9.20
CA GLN A 86 -0.49 -9.44 -9.06
C GLN A 86 0.54 -8.99 -10.10
N LEU A 87 1.61 -9.75 -10.29
CA LEU A 87 2.63 -9.47 -11.32
C LEU A 87 2.00 -9.38 -12.72
N ASP A 88 1.12 -10.31 -13.06
CA ASP A 88 0.47 -10.34 -14.39
C ASP A 88 -0.51 -9.18 -14.62
N LYS A 89 -0.90 -8.45 -13.57
CA LYS A 89 -1.80 -7.28 -13.63
C LYS A 89 -1.06 -5.94 -13.54
N LEU A 90 0.25 -5.95 -13.25
CA LEU A 90 1.03 -4.73 -13.23
C LEU A 90 1.19 -4.21 -14.67
N THR A 91 0.91 -2.92 -14.85
CA THR A 91 1.21 -2.22 -16.09
C THR A 91 2.53 -1.48 -15.87
N VAL A 92 3.54 -1.78 -16.69
CA VAL A 92 4.75 -0.97 -16.77
C VAL A 92 4.40 0.27 -17.55
N ILE A 93 4.48 1.43 -16.91
CA ILE A 93 4.45 2.73 -17.56
C ILE A 93 5.89 3.19 -17.72
N GLU A 94 6.37 3.23 -18.96
CA GLU A 94 7.66 3.87 -19.28
C GLU A 94 7.46 5.39 -19.16
N GLU A 95 8.34 6.08 -18.45
CA GLU A 95 8.43 7.53 -18.55
C GLU A 95 9.28 7.81 -19.80
N ASP A 96 8.71 8.54 -20.77
CA ASP A 96 9.49 9.11 -21.87
C ASP A 96 10.58 10.01 -21.25
N GLU A 97 11.86 9.76 -21.59
CA GLU A 97 13.05 10.49 -21.11
C GLU A 97 12.97 12.02 -21.24
#